data_AF-A0A5K0ZEL3-F1
#
_entry.id   AF-A0A5K0ZEL3-F1
#
_cell.length_a   1.000
_cell.length_b   1.000
_cell.length_c   1.000
_cell.angle_alpha   90.00
_cell.angle_beta   90.00
_cell.angle_gamma   90.00
#
_symmetry.space_group_name_H-M   'P 1'
#
loop_
_entity.id
_entity.type
_entity.pdbx_description
1 polymer ?
#
loop_
_entity_poly.entity_id
_entity_poly.type
_entity_poly.pdbx_seq_one_letter_code
_entity_poly.pdbx_strand_id
1 'polypeptide(L)' 'LRRADAIDGATLDLAIVRAATNDFAPKNKLGEGGFGAVYR' A
#
# COMPACT_ATOMS: atom_id res chain seq x y z
N LEU A 1 -22.57 -8.71 -15.67
CA LEU A 1 -21.58 -7.69 -15.24
C LEU A 1 -20.75 -8.29 -14.11
N ARG A 2 -19.43 -8.42 -14.28
CA ARG A 2 -18.56 -8.88 -13.19
C ARG A 2 -18.57 -7.80 -12.10
N ARG A 3 -19.24 -8.07 -10.98
CA ARG A 3 -18.84 -7.42 -9.74
C ARG A 3 -17.52 -8.07 -9.40
N ALA A 4 -16.43 -7.36 -9.65
CA ALA A 4 -15.17 -7.69 -9.03
C ALA A 4 -15.48 -7.93 -7.56
N ASP A 5 -15.22 -9.13 -7.07
CA ASP A 5 -15.46 -9.52 -5.70
C ASP A 5 -14.86 -8.43 -4.82
N ALA A 6 -15.73 -7.62 -4.24
CA ALA A 6 -15.31 -6.50 -3.43
C ALA A 6 -14.43 -7.12 -2.36
N ILE A 7 -13.17 -6.73 -2.32
CA ILE A 7 -12.35 -6.94 -1.13
C ILE A 7 -13.20 -6.42 0.03
N ASP A 8 -13.62 -7.30 0.94
CA ASP A 8 -14.36 -6.99 2.17
C ASP A 8 -13.48 -6.18 3.15
N GLY A 9 -12.51 -5.44 2.62
CA GLY A 9 -11.46 -4.70 3.28
C GLY A 9 -11.61 -3.23 2.97
N ALA A 10 -11.41 -2.43 4.02
CA ALA A 10 -11.50 -0.98 3.99
C ALA A 10 -10.88 -0.38 2.72
N THR A 11 -11.60 0.54 2.09
CA THR A 11 -11.04 1.40 1.05
C THR A 11 -9.90 2.21 1.66
N LEU A 12 -8.69 2.02 1.14
CA LEU A 12 -7.51 2.79 1.54
C LEU A 12 -7.45 4.08 0.71
N ASP A 13 -7.35 5.22 1.38
CA ASP A 13 -7.07 6.49 0.72
C ASP A 13 -5.58 6.57 0.36
N LEU A 14 -5.29 6.71 -0.93
CA LEU A 14 -3.93 6.84 -1.43
C LEU A 14 -3.21 8.06 -0.85
N ALA A 15 -3.92 9.14 -0.54
CA ALA A 15 -3.35 10.31 0.10
C ALA A 15 -2.79 9.97 1.50
N ILE A 16 -3.52 9.16 2.27
CA ILE A 16 -3.08 8.68 3.58
C ILE A 16 -1.84 7.79 3.45
N VAL A 17 -1.85 6.86 2.49
CA VAL A 17 -0.70 5.95 2.26
C VAL A 17 0.56 6.73 1.87
N ARG A 18 0.43 7.73 0.99
CA ARG A 18 1.55 8.61 0.61
C ARG A 18 2.07 9.42 1.80
N ALA A 19 1.18 9.98 2.62
CA ALA A 19 1.58 10.73 3.80
C ALA A 19 2.34 9.84 4.81
N ALA A 20 1.83 8.64 5.08
CA ALA A 20 2.45 7.70 6.03
C ALA A 20 3.84 7.23 5.57
N THR A 21 3.97 6.91 4.29
CA THR A 21 5.23 6.38 3.72
C THR A 21 6.22 7.47 3.31
N ASN A 22 5.87 8.76 3.49
CA ASN A 22 6.60 9.90 2.91
C ASN A 22 6.82 9.71 1.40
N ASP A 23 5.74 9.48 0.69
CA ASP A 23 5.67 9.17 -0.75
C ASP A 23 6.63 8.03 -1.15
N PHE A 24 6.58 6.92 -0.40
CA PHE A 24 7.42 5.74 -0.60
C PHE A 24 8.92 6.05 -0.58
N ALA A 25 9.36 7.00 0.24
CA ALA A 25 10.77 7.37 0.34
C ALA A 25 11.66 6.16 0.69
N PRO A 26 12.83 6.00 0.05
CA PRO A 26 13.71 4.84 0.29
C PRO A 26 14.10 4.65 1.76
N LYS A 27 14.26 5.75 2.51
CA LYS A 27 14.56 5.72 3.96
C LYS A 27 13.48 5.03 4.82
N ASN A 28 12.27 4.91 4.30
CA ASN A 28 11.14 4.27 4.97
C ASN A 28 10.93 2.82 4.52
N LYS A 29 11.70 2.33 3.54
CA LYS A 29 11.62 0.93 3.11
C LYS A 29 12.22 0.02 4.18
N LEU A 30 11.42 -0.94 4.63
CA LEU A 30 11.81 -1.96 5.59
C LEU A 30 12.48 -3.15 4.90
N GLY A 31 12.07 -3.47 3.67
CA GLY A 31 12.63 -4.58 2.90
C GLY A 31 11.89 -4.80 1.59
N GLU A 32 12.37 -5.79 0.83
CA GLU A 32 11.71 -6.30 -0.38
C GLU A 32 11.97 -7.81 -0.51
N GLY A 33 10.98 -8.54 -0.99
CA GLY A 33 11.08 -9.97 -1.28
C GLY A 33 10.00 -10.42 -2.25
N GLY A 34 9.65 -11.71 -2.24
CA GLY A 34 8.66 -12.29 -3.16
C GLY A 34 7.23 -11.71 -3.06
N PHE A 35 6.96 -10.88 -2.06
CA PHE A 35 5.69 -10.18 -1.85
C PHE A 35 5.76 -8.68 -2.18
N GLY A 36 6.88 -8.19 -2.71
CA GLY A 36 7.13 -6.79 -3.01
C GLY A 36 7.81 -6.01 -1.88
N ALA A 37 7.84 -4.68 -2.02
CA ALA A 37 8.47 -3.77 -1.07
C ALA A 37 7.53 -3.45 0.11
N VAL A 38 8.11 -3.40 1.31
CA VAL A 38 7.41 -3.02 2.54
C VAL A 38 7.96 -1.68 3.04
N TYR A 39 7.07 -0.77 3.40
CA TYR A 39 7.40 0.55 3.96
C TYR A 39 6.80 0.68 5.36
N ARG A 40 7.50 1.42 6.23
CA ARG A 40 7.00 1.79 7.56
C ARG A 40 5.99 2.93 7.52
#